data_AF-A0A151JCA4-F1
#
_entry.id   AF-A0A151JCA4-F1
#
_cell.length_a   1.000
_cell.length_b   1.000
_cell.length_c   1.000
_cell.angle_alpha   90.00
_cell.angle_beta   90.00
_cell.angle_gamma   90.00
#
_symmetry.space_group_name_H-M   'P 1'
#
loop_
_entity.id
_entity.type
_entity.pdbx_description
1 polymer ?
#
loop_
_entity_poly.entity_id
_entity_poly.type
_entity_poly.pdbx_seq_one_letter_code
_entity_poly.pdbx_strand_id
1 'polypeptide(L)'
;KKFFRAIINSRGIKGQITAIQETPFNPTWINISLTTINNLEIRLWYATKIASYRIHELPSEPAKNIGIPVDSCSTTKKLFNPLNIDEETTPPPGYGTQDQYAIGDLSGKLQDRKEGSYHNYILPGSAKLSGIYWDTYLPLSGIHSIIHRSLVLYR
;
A
#
# COMPACT_ATOMS: atom_id res chain seq x y z
N LYS A 1 -15.39 -5.91 14.38
CA LYS A 1 -14.68 -4.73 13.83
C LYS A 1 -13.18 -4.83 14.09
N LYS A 2 -12.38 -4.88 13.01
CA LYS A 2 -10.91 -4.82 13.03
C LYS A 2 -10.48 -3.45 12.51
N PHE A 3 -9.42 -2.90 13.12
CA PHE A 3 -8.82 -1.63 12.74
C PHE A 3 -7.31 -1.80 12.69
N PHE A 4 -6.70 -1.28 11.63
CA PHE A 4 -5.27 -1.27 11.42
C PHE A 4 -4.82 0.15 11.07
N ARG A 5 -3.63 0.53 11.54
CA ARG A 5 -2.98 1.81 11.22
C ARG A 5 -1.50 1.60 11.03
N ALA A 6 -0.99 2.00 9.86
CA ALA A 6 0.42 2.11 9.56
C ALA A 6 0.82 3.60 9.52
N ILE A 7 1.95 3.93 10.14
CA ILE A 7 2.53 5.28 10.12
C ILE A 7 3.74 5.23 9.19
N ILE A 8 3.79 6.15 8.23
CA ILE A 8 4.94 6.32 7.34
C ILE A 8 5.64 7.61 7.73
N ASN A 9 6.94 7.52 7.93
CA ASN A 9 7.83 8.67 8.08
C ASN A 9 9.22 8.29 7.56
N SER A 10 9.42 8.41 6.25
CA SER A 10 10.67 8.04 5.60
C SER A 10 10.90 8.87 4.34
N ARG A 11 12.16 9.24 4.09
CA ARG A 11 12.62 9.98 2.89
C ARG A 11 11.75 11.22 2.54
N GLY A 12 11.26 11.91 3.58
CA GLY A 12 10.44 13.12 3.43
C GLY A 12 8.97 12.89 3.10
N ILE A 13 8.50 11.64 3.01
CA ILE A 13 7.09 11.28 3.04
C ILE A 13 6.68 11.01 4.48
N LYS A 14 5.59 11.63 4.92
CA LYS A 14 5.00 11.43 6.25
C LYS A 14 3.49 11.30 6.17
N GLY A 15 2.92 10.49 7.04
CA GLY A 15 1.48 10.36 7.18
C GLY A 15 1.06 9.00 7.71
N GLN A 16 -0.16 8.61 7.40
CA GLN A 16 -0.73 7.36 7.87
C GLN A 16 -1.61 6.70 6.81
N ILE A 17 -1.68 5.38 6.92
CA ILE A 17 -2.65 4.57 6.21
C ILE A 17 -3.47 3.82 7.26
N THR A 18 -4.78 3.94 7.20
CA THR A 18 -5.68 3.18 8.07
C THR A 18 -6.49 2.20 7.26
N ALA A 19 -6.78 1.03 7.83
CA ALA A 19 -7.66 0.04 7.25
C ALA A 19 -8.70 -0.39 8.28
N ILE A 20 -9.97 -0.49 7.86
CA ILE A 20 -11.10 -0.83 8.72
C ILE A 20 -11.93 -1.92 8.06
N GLN A 21 -12.24 -2.97 8.81
CA GLN A 21 -13.11 -4.04 8.36
C GLN A 21 -14.13 -4.35 9.47
N GLU A 22 -15.42 -4.20 9.19
CA GLU A 22 -16.47 -4.38 10.20
C GLU A 22 -16.61 -5.85 10.62
N THR A 23 -16.76 -6.72 9.62
CA THR A 23 -16.77 -8.19 9.74
C THR A 23 -15.86 -8.81 8.69
N PRO A 24 -15.39 -10.05 8.85
CA PRO A 24 -14.55 -10.73 7.85
C PRO A 24 -15.17 -10.83 6.45
N PHE A 25 -16.49 -10.66 6.34
CA PHE A 25 -17.25 -10.73 5.08
C PHE A 25 -17.49 -9.37 4.43
N ASN A 26 -17.13 -8.27 5.10
CA ASN A 26 -17.23 -6.93 4.53
C ASN A 26 -15.93 -6.52 3.82
N PRO A 27 -16.02 -5.62 2.82
CA PRO A 27 -14.84 -5.00 2.24
C PRO A 27 -14.03 -4.28 3.32
N THR A 28 -12.71 -4.28 3.12
CA THR A 28 -11.80 -3.47 3.90
C THR A 28 -11.76 -2.07 3.33
N TRP A 29 -12.09 -1.08 4.15
CA TRP A 29 -11.97 0.33 3.83
C TRP A 29 -10.57 0.80 4.17
N ILE A 30 -9.89 1.43 3.23
CA ILE A 30 -8.51 1.89 3.36
C ILE A 30 -8.49 3.40 3.16
N ASN A 31 -7.91 4.14 4.11
CA ASN A 31 -7.72 5.58 3.99
C ASN A 31 -6.23 5.90 3.94
N ILE A 32 -5.80 6.51 2.84
CA ILE A 32 -4.41 6.87 2.55
C ILE A 32 -4.25 8.38 2.68
N SER A 33 -3.58 8.79 3.76
CA SER A 33 -3.29 10.19 4.06
C SER A 33 -1.79 10.38 4.21
N LEU A 34 -1.12 10.60 3.07
CA LEU A 34 0.33 10.81 2.98
C LEU A 34 0.62 12.20 2.42
N THR A 35 1.60 12.85 3.04
CA THR A 35 2.06 14.20 2.72
C THR A 35 3.58 14.21 2.60
N THR A 36 4.12 15.20 1.92
CA THR A 36 5.57 15.41 1.86
C THR A 36 5.99 16.54 2.78
N ILE A 37 7.26 16.54 3.19
CA ILE A 37 7.88 17.74 3.75
C ILE A 37 7.87 18.88 2.71
N ASN A 38 8.06 20.12 3.17
CA ASN A 38 8.05 21.31 2.31
C ASN A 38 9.36 21.42 1.49
N ASN A 39 9.55 20.47 0.58
CA ASN A 39 10.67 20.41 -0.35
C ASN A 39 10.10 20.12 -1.75
N LEU A 40 10.47 20.96 -2.72
CA LEU A 40 9.91 20.90 -4.08
C LEU A 40 10.27 19.61 -4.80
N GLU A 41 11.54 19.19 -4.73
CA GLU A 41 12.02 17.94 -5.32
C GLU A 41 11.24 16.76 -4.74
N ILE A 42 11.04 16.76 -3.41
CA ILE A 42 10.33 15.69 -2.71
C ILE A 42 8.87 15.59 -3.15
N ARG A 43 8.21 16.75 -3.23
CA ARG A 43 6.82 16.84 -3.67
C ARG A 43 6.65 16.40 -5.12
N LEU A 44 7.57 16.79 -6.01
CA LEU A 44 7.53 16.42 -7.42
C LEU A 44 7.75 14.93 -7.62
N TRP A 45 8.74 14.32 -6.97
CA TRP A 45 8.95 12.88 -7.12
C TRP A 45 7.78 12.09 -6.53
N TYR A 46 7.25 12.48 -5.36
CA TYR A 46 6.11 11.77 -4.78
C TYR A 46 4.85 11.90 -5.65
N ALA A 47 4.67 13.04 -6.32
CA ALA A 47 3.53 13.24 -7.19
C ALA A 47 3.64 12.47 -8.52
N THR A 48 4.85 12.30 -9.06
CA THR A 48 5.05 11.85 -10.47
C THR A 48 5.82 10.54 -10.63
N LYS A 49 6.57 10.10 -9.61
CA LYS A 49 7.52 8.97 -9.67
C LYS A 49 7.16 7.90 -8.63
N ILE A 50 5.89 7.74 -8.29
CA ILE A 50 5.48 6.58 -7.50
C ILE A 50 5.11 5.47 -8.48
N ALA A 51 5.85 4.37 -8.41
CA ALA A 51 5.64 3.20 -9.24
C ALA A 51 4.58 2.27 -8.65
N SER A 52 4.62 2.00 -7.33
CA SER A 52 3.59 1.17 -6.69
C SER A 52 3.56 1.28 -5.16
N TYR A 53 2.42 0.91 -4.58
CA TYR A 53 2.21 0.63 -3.16
C TYR A 53 2.05 -0.88 -2.98
N ARG A 54 2.94 -1.51 -2.22
CA ARG A 54 2.95 -2.97 -2.02
C ARG A 54 3.05 -3.31 -0.54
N ILE A 55 2.19 -4.20 -0.07
CA ILE A 55 2.30 -4.82 1.25
C ILE A 55 3.23 -6.02 1.13
N HIS A 56 4.22 -6.10 2.00
CA HIS A 56 5.23 -7.12 1.98
C HIS A 56 4.98 -8.19 3.05
N GLU A 57 5.65 -9.34 2.92
CA GLU A 57 5.41 -10.49 3.79
C GLU A 57 5.76 -10.21 5.26
N LEU A 58 6.88 -9.54 5.52
CA LEU A 58 7.39 -9.31 6.87
C LEU A 58 7.28 -7.85 7.31
N PRO A 59 7.15 -7.58 8.62
CA PRO A 59 7.32 -6.24 9.14
C PRO A 59 8.76 -5.74 8.90
N SER A 60 8.94 -4.43 8.91
CA SER A 60 10.28 -3.84 8.88
C SER A 60 11.01 -4.18 10.17
N GLU A 61 12.24 -4.68 10.06
CA GLU A 61 13.09 -4.90 11.23
C GLU A 61 13.51 -3.57 11.86
N PRO A 62 13.57 -3.48 13.20
CA PRO A 62 13.99 -2.27 13.88
C PRO A 62 15.50 -2.05 13.71
N ALA A 63 15.89 -0.80 13.43
CA ALA A 63 17.28 -0.40 13.19
C ALA A 63 18.28 -0.80 14.28
N LYS A 64 17.82 -1.05 15.51
CA LYS A 64 18.65 -1.54 16.63
C LYS A 64 19.18 -2.96 16.44
N ASN A 65 18.48 -3.81 15.69
CA ASN A 65 18.83 -5.23 15.55
C ASN A 65 19.88 -5.49 14.48
N ILE A 66 20.12 -4.53 13.56
CA ILE A 66 20.86 -4.80 12.33
C ILE A 66 22.33 -4.34 12.41
N GLY A 67 22.72 -3.51 13.38
CA GLY A 67 24.13 -3.09 13.61
C GLY A 67 24.79 -2.33 12.45
N ILE A 68 24.12 -2.25 11.30
CA ILE A 68 24.52 -1.70 10.02
C ILE A 68 23.35 -0.82 9.55
N PRO A 69 23.59 0.34 8.93
CA PRO A 69 22.53 1.18 8.34
C PRO A 69 21.96 0.50 7.09
N VAL A 70 21.21 -0.57 7.28
CA VAL A 70 20.48 -1.27 6.21
C VAL A 70 19.16 -0.56 6.00
N ASP A 71 18.77 -0.39 4.72
CA ASP A 71 17.46 0.18 4.38
C ASP A 71 16.36 -0.67 5.01
N SER A 72 15.54 -0.08 5.86
CA SER A 72 14.52 -0.79 6.63
C SER A 72 13.55 -1.56 5.73
N CYS A 73 13.32 -1.03 4.51
CA CYS A 73 12.50 -1.67 3.48
C CYS A 73 13.09 -3.00 2.96
N SER A 74 14.40 -3.22 3.01
CA SER A 74 15.03 -4.43 2.47
C SER A 74 14.76 -5.70 3.32
N THR A 75 14.40 -5.52 4.59
CA THR A 75 14.13 -6.62 5.54
C THR A 75 12.72 -7.19 5.40
N THR A 76 11.88 -6.56 4.59
CA THR A 76 10.44 -6.85 4.49
C THR A 76 10.11 -8.07 3.63
N LYS A 77 11.11 -8.69 2.98
CA LYS A 77 10.98 -9.72 1.93
C LYS A 77 10.23 -9.18 0.69
N LYS A 78 9.44 -10.04 0.04
CA LYS A 78 8.77 -9.78 -1.23
C LYS A 78 7.32 -9.33 -0.99
N LEU A 79 6.63 -9.04 -2.10
CA LEU A 79 5.19 -8.80 -2.15
C LEU A 79 4.42 -9.93 -1.45
N PHE A 80 3.46 -9.56 -0.61
CA PHE A 80 2.59 -10.52 0.06
C PHE A 80 1.60 -11.12 -0.93
N ASN A 81 1.89 -12.35 -1.38
CA ASN A 81 1.11 -13.07 -2.38
C ASN A 81 0.88 -14.53 -1.96
N PRO A 82 0.05 -14.79 -0.94
CA PRO A 82 -0.17 -16.15 -0.46
C PRO A 82 -0.97 -17.03 -1.43
N LEU A 83 -1.59 -16.42 -2.46
CA LEU A 83 -2.34 -17.11 -3.50
C LEU A 83 -1.47 -17.48 -4.71
N ASN A 84 -0.18 -17.12 -4.68
CA ASN A 84 0.76 -17.33 -5.78
C ASN A 84 0.23 -16.84 -7.14
N ILE A 85 -0.45 -15.70 -7.14
CA ILE A 85 -0.91 -15.03 -8.37
C ILE A 85 0.29 -14.66 -9.22
N ASP A 86 0.26 -15.00 -10.49
CA ASP A 86 1.33 -14.69 -11.43
C ASP A 86 1.26 -13.24 -11.89
N GLU A 87 2.27 -12.43 -11.52
CA GLU A 87 2.38 -11.01 -11.91
C GLU A 87 2.47 -10.85 -13.43
N GLU A 88 2.93 -11.85 -14.19
CA GLU A 88 3.03 -11.78 -15.66
C GLU A 88 1.66 -11.84 -16.35
N THR A 89 0.70 -12.53 -15.73
CA THR A 89 -0.67 -12.68 -16.24
C THR A 89 -1.64 -11.64 -15.68
N THR A 90 -1.18 -10.85 -14.70
CA THR A 90 -1.99 -9.85 -14.02
C THR A 90 -2.24 -8.66 -14.96
N PRO A 91 -3.48 -8.16 -15.07
CA PRO A 91 -3.76 -6.98 -15.90
C PRO A 91 -3.00 -5.74 -15.43
N PRO A 92 -2.84 -4.72 -16.29
CA PRO A 92 -2.26 -3.46 -15.87
C PRO A 92 -3.01 -2.84 -14.68
N PRO A 93 -2.34 -2.11 -13.77
CA PRO A 93 -2.97 -1.53 -12.60
C PRO A 93 -4.26 -0.75 -12.91
N GLY A 94 -5.34 -1.07 -12.20
CA GLY A 94 -6.66 -0.47 -12.40
C GLY A 94 -7.52 -1.07 -13.52
N TYR A 95 -6.99 -1.96 -14.36
CA TYR A 95 -7.73 -2.56 -15.49
C TYR A 95 -8.33 -3.95 -15.19
N GLY A 96 -7.95 -4.57 -14.08
CA GLY A 96 -8.43 -5.89 -13.65
C GLY A 96 -9.48 -5.83 -12.56
N THR A 97 -9.98 -6.98 -12.13
CA THR A 97 -10.79 -7.16 -10.90
C THR A 97 -9.88 -7.35 -9.68
N GLN A 98 -10.38 -7.09 -8.46
CA GLN A 98 -9.55 -7.11 -7.23
C GLN A 98 -8.89 -8.46 -6.94
N ASP A 99 -9.55 -9.56 -7.32
CA ASP A 99 -9.08 -10.94 -7.16
C ASP A 99 -7.93 -11.34 -8.07
N GLN A 100 -7.72 -10.61 -9.18
CA GLN A 100 -6.66 -10.90 -10.14
C GLN A 100 -5.28 -10.44 -9.69
N TYR A 101 -5.20 -9.63 -8.63
CA TYR A 101 -3.95 -9.11 -8.10
C TYR A 101 -3.59 -9.78 -6.78
N ALA A 102 -2.29 -9.88 -6.49
CA ALA A 102 -1.82 -10.33 -5.19
C ALA A 102 -2.50 -9.53 -4.05
N ILE A 103 -2.74 -10.20 -2.92
CA ILE A 103 -3.37 -9.56 -1.75
C ILE A 103 -2.61 -8.30 -1.33
N GLY A 104 -1.28 -8.32 -1.41
CA GLY A 104 -0.45 -7.17 -1.08
C GLY A 104 -0.33 -6.09 -2.15
N ASP A 105 -0.82 -6.27 -3.38
CA ASP A 105 -0.64 -5.29 -4.45
C ASP A 105 -1.73 -4.21 -4.41
N LEU A 106 -1.47 -3.14 -3.64
CA LEU A 106 -2.44 -2.05 -3.49
C LEU A 106 -2.50 -1.16 -4.73
N SER A 107 -1.38 -0.95 -5.44
CA SER A 107 -1.42 -0.16 -6.67
C SER A 107 -2.16 -0.87 -7.78
N GLY A 108 -1.86 -2.15 -8.02
CA GLY A 108 -2.58 -2.95 -9.02
C GLY A 108 -4.10 -2.89 -8.82
N LYS A 109 -4.53 -3.00 -7.57
CA LYS A 109 -5.96 -2.95 -7.20
C LYS A 109 -6.52 -1.54 -7.18
N LEU A 110 -5.90 -0.58 -6.52
CA LEU A 110 -6.57 0.68 -6.17
C LEU A 110 -6.29 1.82 -7.16
N GLN A 111 -5.28 1.66 -8.01
CA GLN A 111 -4.99 2.66 -9.03
C GLN A 111 -6.20 2.86 -9.94
N ASP A 112 -6.45 4.12 -10.27
CA ASP A 112 -7.56 4.59 -11.11
C ASP A 112 -8.99 4.29 -10.61
N ARG A 113 -9.15 3.60 -9.47
CA ARG A 113 -10.44 3.41 -8.80
C ARG A 113 -10.77 4.62 -7.93
N LYS A 114 -11.56 5.54 -8.49
CA LYS A 114 -11.95 6.81 -7.85
C LYS A 114 -13.43 6.88 -7.48
N GLU A 115 -14.16 5.77 -7.62
CA GLU A 115 -15.61 5.74 -7.49
C GLU A 115 -16.04 5.87 -6.03
N GLY A 116 -16.99 6.78 -5.77
CA GLY A 116 -17.68 6.86 -4.49
C GLY A 116 -16.85 7.40 -3.32
N SER A 117 -15.70 8.03 -3.54
CA SER A 117 -14.86 8.57 -2.48
C SER A 117 -14.07 9.81 -2.89
N TYR A 118 -13.61 10.58 -1.90
CA TYR A 118 -12.84 11.79 -2.12
C TYR A 118 -11.35 11.47 -2.27
N HIS A 119 -10.80 11.69 -3.47
CA HIS A 119 -9.40 11.45 -3.80
C HIS A 119 -8.67 12.76 -4.12
N ASN A 120 -7.48 12.96 -3.56
CA ASN A 120 -6.70 14.17 -3.80
C ASN A 120 -5.68 13.96 -4.93
N TYR A 121 -5.72 14.83 -5.94
CA TYR A 121 -4.67 15.06 -6.95
C TYR A 121 -3.86 13.80 -7.35
N ILE A 122 -4.47 12.98 -8.20
CA ILE A 122 -3.84 11.82 -8.86
C ILE A 122 -3.36 12.28 -10.23
N LEU A 123 -2.05 12.23 -10.47
CA LEU A 123 -1.45 12.61 -11.75
C LEU A 123 -1.39 11.39 -12.68
N PRO A 124 -1.69 11.56 -13.99
CA PRO A 124 -1.50 10.50 -14.98
C PRO A 124 -0.05 10.01 -14.97
N GLY A 125 0.14 8.70 -15.07
CA GLY A 125 1.47 8.07 -15.08
C GLY A 125 2.14 7.91 -13.71
N SER A 126 1.44 8.25 -12.62
CA SER A 126 1.89 8.01 -11.24
C SER A 126 0.90 7.10 -10.53
N ALA A 127 1.39 6.06 -9.87
CA ALA A 127 0.57 5.15 -9.07
C ALA A 127 0.20 5.73 -7.69
N LYS A 128 0.32 7.06 -7.52
CA LYS A 128 0.03 7.76 -6.26
C LYS A 128 -1.43 7.53 -5.83
N LEU A 129 -1.59 6.94 -4.65
CA LEU A 129 -2.90 6.78 -4.01
C LEU A 129 -3.13 7.89 -2.97
N SER A 130 -4.36 8.40 -2.90
CA SER A 130 -4.75 9.37 -1.88
C SER A 130 -6.26 9.36 -1.68
N GLY A 131 -6.68 9.36 -0.42
CA GLY A 131 -8.09 9.32 -0.05
C GLY A 131 -8.56 7.94 0.39
N ILE A 132 -9.86 7.70 0.26
CA ILE A 132 -10.54 6.51 0.77
C ILE A 132 -10.79 5.54 -0.39
N TYR A 133 -10.44 4.27 -0.17
CA TYR A 133 -10.64 3.16 -1.10
C TYR A 133 -11.32 2.00 -0.37
N TRP A 134 -11.83 1.04 -1.15
CA TRP A 134 -12.35 -0.23 -0.62
C TRP A 134 -11.76 -1.41 -1.39
N ASP A 135 -11.52 -2.51 -0.68
CA ASP A 135 -10.98 -3.76 -1.25
C ASP A 135 -11.63 -4.98 -0.57
N THR A 136 -12.29 -5.84 -1.36
CA THR A 136 -12.89 -7.08 -0.86
C THR A 136 -11.89 -8.22 -0.68
N TYR A 137 -10.69 -8.10 -1.26
CA TYR A 137 -9.60 -9.09 -1.23
C TYR A 137 -8.40 -8.60 -0.39
N LEU A 138 -8.66 -7.75 0.61
CA LEU A 138 -7.66 -7.29 1.57
C LEU A 138 -8.08 -7.57 3.03
N PRO A 139 -8.03 -8.83 3.47
CA PRO A 139 -8.60 -9.22 4.76
C PRO A 139 -7.79 -8.67 5.95
N LEU A 140 -8.49 -8.21 7.01
CA LEU A 140 -7.90 -7.84 8.31
C LEU A 140 -7.98 -8.98 9.34
N SER A 141 -8.40 -10.17 8.91
CA SER A 141 -8.54 -11.36 9.75
C SER A 141 -8.28 -12.63 8.95
N GLY A 142 -8.14 -13.76 9.64
CA GLY A 142 -7.80 -15.04 9.01
C GLY A 142 -6.32 -15.17 8.63
N ILE A 143 -6.00 -16.28 7.97
CA ILE A 143 -4.61 -16.67 7.63
C ILE A 143 -3.92 -15.72 6.65
N HIS A 144 -4.71 -15.03 5.82
CA HIS A 144 -4.19 -14.07 4.83
C HIS A 144 -4.26 -12.62 5.32
N SER A 145 -4.40 -12.41 6.63
CA SER A 145 -4.47 -11.06 7.19
C SER A 145 -3.23 -10.23 6.81
N ILE A 146 -3.47 -8.96 6.48
CA ILE A 146 -2.42 -7.97 6.23
C ILE A 146 -1.92 -7.27 7.50
N ILE A 147 -2.50 -7.57 8.67
CA ILE A 147 -2.05 -7.00 9.94
C ILE A 147 -0.63 -7.51 10.25
N HIS A 148 0.21 -6.66 10.87
CA HIS A 148 1.61 -6.93 11.19
C HIS A 148 2.55 -7.15 9.99
N ARG A 149 2.11 -6.73 8.80
CA ARG A 149 2.94 -6.64 7.60
C ARG A 149 3.45 -5.24 7.39
N SER A 150 4.46 -5.09 6.53
CA SER A 150 4.97 -3.78 6.14
C SER A 150 4.33 -3.30 4.85
N LEU A 151 4.28 -1.98 4.70
CA LEU A 151 3.90 -1.32 3.47
C LEU A 151 5.14 -0.64 2.89
N VAL A 152 5.40 -0.90 1.61
CA VAL A 152 6.54 -0.38 0.87
C VAL A 152 6.02 0.47 -0.30
N LEU A 153 6.59 1.66 -0.44
CA LEU A 153 6.34 2.56 -1.56
C LEU A 153 7.52 2.47 -2.52
N TYR A 154 7.25 2.03 -3.75
CA TYR A 154 8.22 1.94 -4.81
C TYR A 154 8.27 3.25 -5.61
N ARG A 155 9.50 3.65 -5.92
CA ARG A 155 9.81 4.74 -6.83
C ARG A 155 9.93 4.22 -8.25
#